data_AF-A0A0K1PU81-F1
#
_entry.id   AF-A0A0K1PU81-F1
#
_cell.length_a   1.000
_cell.length_b   1.000
_cell.length_c   1.000
_cell.angle_alpha   90.00
_cell.angle_beta   90.00
_cell.angle_gamma   90.00
#
_symmetry.space_group_name_H-M   'P 1'
#
loop_
_entity.id
_entity.type
_entity.pdbx_description
1 polymer ?
#
loop_
_entity_poly.entity_id
_entity_poly.type
_entity_poly.pdbx_seq_one_letter_code
_entity_poly.pdbx_strand_id
1 'polypeptide(L)'
;MNVPFVVTSGDYIFSTGNGTQATPQFDLYIAARNLYPGPVFPALGNHECDGNVTSNCGAGAKTGVTANYTAFLSKMLAPIGQTNPYYSIDVNAQDASWTAKFVFVAANAWSPAQDAWLRKVLAKPTTYTFIVRHEPSQAATAPGVKPSEQIMAQYPYTLAIVGHTHTYGKTGPRQVTIGNGGAPLVSGSNFGFGLVNQRPDKAIEVDVIDLASGKADTAFRFALNPDGSPAP
;
A
#
# COMPACT_ATOMS: atom_id res chain seq x y z
N MET A 1 -17.52 -0.80 -14.25
CA MET A 1 -16.70 -1.65 -13.36
C MET A 1 -17.16 -1.38 -11.94
N ASN A 2 -17.55 -2.41 -11.19
CA ASN A 2 -17.86 -2.25 -9.77
C ASN A 2 -16.60 -2.59 -8.97
N VAL A 3 -15.89 -1.56 -8.47
CA VAL A 3 -14.69 -1.75 -7.65
C VAL A 3 -15.16 -1.79 -6.19
N PRO A 4 -15.04 -2.92 -5.47
CA PRO A 4 -15.61 -3.06 -4.13
C PRO A 4 -14.82 -2.35 -3.05
N PHE A 5 -13.51 -2.17 -3.24
CA PHE A 5 -12.63 -1.41 -2.34
C PHE A 5 -11.36 -0.97 -3.08
N VAL A 6 -10.62 -0.04 -2.49
CA VAL A 6 -9.31 0.42 -2.96
C VAL A 6 -8.28 0.26 -1.85
N VAL A 7 -7.06 -0.10 -2.21
CA VAL A 7 -5.88 0.04 -1.33
C VAL A 7 -4.96 1.10 -1.91
N THR A 8 -4.27 1.85 -1.05
CA THR A 8 -3.31 2.87 -1.49
C THR A 8 -1.98 2.71 -0.77
N SER A 9 -0.88 3.06 -1.45
CA SER A 9 0.48 2.72 -1.03
C SER A 9 1.24 3.88 -0.37
N GLY A 10 0.57 4.92 0.15
CA GLY A 10 1.23 6.06 0.83
C GLY A 10 1.56 7.24 -0.08
N ASP A 11 2.15 8.28 0.51
CA ASP A 11 2.49 9.58 -0.08
C ASP A 11 1.27 10.35 -0.64
N TYR A 12 0.32 10.63 0.25
CA TYR A 12 -0.90 11.40 -0.05
C TYR A 12 -0.64 12.91 -0.05
N ILE A 13 0.40 13.33 0.66
CA ILE A 13 0.77 14.71 0.90
C ILE A 13 2.25 14.91 0.58
N PHE A 14 2.69 16.15 0.39
CA PHE A 14 4.08 16.54 0.18
C PHE A 14 4.52 17.67 1.13
N SER A 15 3.82 17.83 2.26
CA SER A 15 4.17 18.83 3.28
C SER A 15 5.44 18.47 4.04
N THR A 16 6.11 19.47 4.60
CA THR A 16 7.18 19.28 5.58
C THR A 16 6.62 18.64 6.85
N GLY A 17 7.37 17.74 7.49
CA GLY A 17 6.87 16.90 8.59
C GLY A 17 6.13 17.64 9.71
N ASN A 18 6.63 18.81 10.11
CA ASN A 18 6.03 19.67 11.14
C ASN A 18 5.51 21.01 10.58
N GLY A 19 5.25 21.07 9.27
CA GLY A 19 4.61 22.21 8.64
C GLY A 19 3.11 22.27 8.92
N THR A 20 2.46 23.32 8.42
CA THR A 20 1.01 23.55 8.58
C THR A 20 0.17 22.97 7.43
N GLN A 21 0.82 22.35 6.44
CA GLN A 21 0.18 21.95 5.18
C GLN A 21 -0.34 20.50 5.17
N ALA A 22 -0.04 19.70 6.19
CA ALA A 22 -0.50 18.30 6.27
C ALA A 22 -2.03 18.20 6.21
N THR A 23 -2.71 18.89 7.14
CA THR A 23 -4.18 18.86 7.22
C THR A 23 -4.85 19.39 5.94
N PRO A 24 -4.49 20.58 5.41
CA PRO A 24 -5.06 21.06 4.15
C PRO A 24 -4.88 20.10 2.96
N GLN A 25 -3.70 19.48 2.81
CA GLN A 25 -3.46 18.55 1.71
C GLN A 25 -4.24 17.24 1.88
N PHE A 26 -4.35 16.72 3.11
CA PHE A 26 -5.24 15.58 3.37
C PHE A 26 -6.70 15.91 3.12
N ASP A 27 -7.16 17.13 3.42
CA ASP A 27 -8.55 17.52 3.15
C ASP A 27 -8.83 17.55 1.64
N LEU A 28 -7.88 18.00 0.82
CA LEU A 28 -7.97 17.91 -0.64
C LEU A 28 -8.02 16.45 -1.12
N TYR A 29 -7.13 15.61 -0.61
CA TYR A 29 -7.11 14.18 -0.95
C TYR A 29 -8.44 13.50 -0.57
N ILE A 30 -8.95 13.76 0.64
CA ILE A 30 -10.19 13.16 1.14
C ILE A 30 -11.39 13.64 0.33
N ALA A 31 -11.45 14.91 -0.06
CA ALA A 31 -12.51 15.42 -0.93
C ALA A 31 -12.54 14.65 -2.27
N ALA A 32 -11.38 14.42 -2.89
CA ALA A 32 -11.28 13.63 -4.12
C ALA A 32 -11.61 12.14 -3.87
N ARG A 33 -11.07 11.56 -2.79
CA ARG A 33 -11.32 10.16 -2.39
C ARG A 33 -12.80 9.88 -2.15
N ASN A 34 -13.55 10.85 -1.63
CA ASN A 34 -14.99 10.71 -1.37
C ASN A 34 -15.84 10.63 -2.65
N LEU A 35 -15.27 10.90 -3.83
CA LEU A 35 -15.93 10.61 -5.11
C LEU A 35 -16.03 9.11 -5.39
N TYR A 36 -15.18 8.30 -4.73
CA TYR A 36 -15.30 6.85 -4.74
C TYR A 36 -16.15 6.39 -3.53
N PRO A 37 -17.29 5.71 -3.76
CA PRO A 37 -18.22 5.35 -2.70
C PRO A 37 -17.76 4.18 -1.83
N GLY A 38 -16.77 3.41 -2.30
CA GLY A 38 -16.26 2.24 -1.58
C GLY A 38 -15.23 2.58 -0.49
N PRO A 39 -14.91 1.62 0.38
CA PRO A 39 -13.85 1.76 1.36
C PRO A 39 -12.49 1.91 0.69
N VAL A 40 -11.64 2.75 1.28
CA VAL A 40 -10.25 2.94 0.87
C VAL A 40 -9.36 2.64 2.07
N PHE A 41 -8.36 1.78 1.87
CA PHE A 41 -7.44 1.34 2.90
C PHE A 41 -6.03 1.87 2.62
N PRO A 42 -5.55 2.85 3.41
CA PRO A 42 -4.29 3.51 3.14
C PRO A 42 -3.10 2.88 3.87
N ALA A 43 -1.95 2.83 3.20
CA ALA A 43 -0.65 2.56 3.79
C ALA A 43 0.08 3.88 4.10
N LEU A 44 1.02 3.85 5.04
CA LEU A 44 1.88 5.00 5.35
C LEU A 44 3.12 5.03 4.44
N GLY A 45 3.38 6.17 3.81
CA GLY A 45 4.62 6.49 3.10
C GLY A 45 5.56 7.42 3.87
N ASN A 46 6.71 7.75 3.27
CA ASN A 46 7.70 8.62 3.90
C ASN A 46 7.20 10.07 4.02
N HIS A 47 6.33 10.52 3.11
CA HIS A 47 5.76 11.86 3.20
C HIS A 47 4.72 12.02 4.32
N GLU A 48 4.16 10.92 4.81
CA GLU A 48 3.36 10.94 6.04
C GLU A 48 4.23 11.03 7.31
N CYS A 49 5.55 10.93 7.20
CA CYS A 49 6.48 11.17 8.32
C CYS A 49 7.09 12.58 8.26
N ASP A 50 8.29 12.72 7.68
CA ASP A 50 8.99 13.99 7.52
C ASP A 50 9.37 14.28 6.05
N GLY A 51 8.98 13.40 5.13
CA GLY A 51 9.33 13.45 3.71
C GLY A 51 10.62 12.72 3.35
N ASN A 52 11.48 12.36 4.30
CA ASN A 52 12.74 11.69 4.00
C ASN A 52 12.55 10.18 3.81
N VAL A 53 13.22 9.62 2.81
CA VAL A 53 13.26 8.16 2.57
C VAL A 53 13.87 7.35 3.72
N THR A 54 14.60 8.00 4.63
CA THR A 54 15.17 7.39 5.85
C THR A 54 14.30 7.58 7.09
N SER A 55 13.09 8.12 6.94
CA SER A 55 12.21 8.48 8.06
C SER A 55 11.80 7.26 8.88
N ASN A 56 11.65 7.48 10.18
CA ASN A 56 11.01 6.53 11.08
C ASN A 56 10.13 7.29 12.09
N CYS A 57 8.87 7.55 11.76
CA CYS A 57 7.95 8.30 12.59
C CYS A 57 7.19 7.43 13.59
N GLY A 58 6.67 8.05 14.65
CA GLY A 58 6.02 7.39 15.78
C GLY A 58 6.69 7.69 17.12
N ALA A 59 6.00 7.38 18.22
CA ALA A 59 6.50 7.62 19.56
C ALA A 59 7.78 6.81 19.83
N GLY A 60 8.85 7.49 20.28
CA GLY A 60 10.15 6.88 20.54
C GLY A 60 10.98 6.52 19.29
N ALA A 61 10.48 6.80 18.08
CA ALA A 61 11.20 6.58 16.84
C ALA A 61 12.08 7.79 16.46
N LYS A 62 13.04 7.60 15.53
CA LYS A 62 14.04 8.61 15.15
C LYS A 62 13.43 9.95 14.68
N THR A 63 12.37 9.90 13.87
CA THR A 63 11.67 11.09 13.36
C THR A 63 10.65 11.63 14.38
N GLY A 64 10.29 10.84 15.40
CA GLY A 64 9.28 11.21 16.40
C GLY A 64 7.86 11.27 15.83
N VAL A 65 6.94 11.86 16.59
CA VAL A 65 5.56 12.10 16.18
C VAL A 65 5.50 13.46 15.48
N THR A 66 5.31 13.45 14.16
CA THR A 66 5.24 14.66 13.34
C THR A 66 3.79 15.13 13.13
N ALA A 67 3.62 16.36 12.62
CA ALA A 67 2.30 16.85 12.22
C ALA A 67 1.72 16.03 11.04
N ASN A 68 2.55 15.66 10.06
CA ASN A 68 2.15 14.78 8.96
C ASN A 68 1.66 13.42 9.48
N TYR A 69 2.41 12.81 10.42
CA TYR A 69 2.06 11.48 10.96
C TYR A 69 0.75 11.53 11.74
N THR A 70 0.60 12.57 12.57
CA THR A 70 -0.63 12.81 13.33
C THR A 70 -1.83 13.05 12.41
N ALA A 71 -1.64 13.81 11.33
CA ALA A 71 -2.67 14.05 10.32
C ALA A 71 -3.05 12.75 9.61
N PHE A 72 -2.08 11.93 9.21
CA PHE A 72 -2.35 10.62 8.61
C PHE A 72 -3.19 9.73 9.53
N LEU A 73 -2.78 9.53 10.79
CA LEU A 73 -3.54 8.71 11.73
C LEU A 73 -4.98 9.23 11.92
N SER A 74 -5.15 10.54 12.07
CA SER A 74 -6.47 11.14 12.36
C SER A 74 -7.39 11.22 11.14
N LYS A 75 -6.86 11.54 9.96
CA LYS A 75 -7.63 11.80 8.74
C LYS A 75 -7.85 10.55 7.88
N MET A 76 -6.89 9.62 7.89
CA MET A 76 -6.89 8.47 6.99
C MET A 76 -7.22 7.16 7.71
N LEU A 77 -6.74 6.96 8.94
CA LEU A 77 -6.91 5.70 9.67
C LEU A 77 -8.09 5.72 10.66
N ALA A 78 -8.26 6.79 11.43
CA ALA A 78 -9.36 6.87 12.39
C ALA A 78 -10.75 6.65 11.75
N PRO A 79 -11.06 7.17 10.54
CA PRO A 79 -12.36 6.92 9.90
C PRO A 79 -12.63 5.46 9.53
N ILE A 80 -11.59 4.64 9.37
CA ILE A 80 -11.69 3.20 9.11
C ILE A 80 -11.43 2.35 10.38
N GLY A 81 -11.49 2.99 11.56
CA GLY A 81 -11.32 2.31 12.86
C GLY A 81 -9.91 1.84 13.16
N GLN A 82 -8.90 2.33 12.42
CA GLN A 82 -7.50 1.99 12.63
C GLN A 82 -6.78 3.06 13.46
N THR A 83 -5.89 2.62 14.35
CA THR A 83 -5.12 3.49 15.25
C THR A 83 -3.61 3.37 15.07
N ASN A 84 -3.16 2.33 14.37
CA ASN A 84 -1.75 2.08 14.06
C ASN A 84 -1.54 2.18 12.55
N PRO A 85 -0.37 2.66 12.08
CA PRO A 85 -0.06 2.77 10.66
C PRO A 85 0.19 1.40 9.99
N TYR A 86 0.21 0.35 10.79
CA TYR A 86 0.24 -1.05 10.38
C TYR A 86 -1.01 -1.76 10.89
N TYR A 87 -1.67 -2.49 10.01
CA TYR A 87 -2.92 -3.17 10.33
C TYR A 87 -3.22 -4.22 9.25
N SER A 88 -4.26 -5.02 9.47
CA SER A 88 -4.74 -5.97 8.48
C SER A 88 -6.24 -5.93 8.39
N ILE A 89 -6.76 -6.15 7.19
CA ILE A 89 -8.19 -6.38 6.95
C ILE A 89 -8.36 -7.76 6.34
N ASP A 90 -9.44 -8.44 6.74
CA ASP A 90 -9.89 -9.66 6.08
C ASP A 90 -10.94 -9.29 5.03
N VAL A 91 -10.80 -9.80 3.82
CA VAL A 91 -11.77 -9.68 2.72
C VAL A 91 -12.06 -11.10 2.29
N ASN A 92 -13.30 -11.56 2.40
CA ASN A 92 -13.66 -12.95 2.15
C ASN A 92 -14.79 -13.03 1.12
N ALA A 93 -14.84 -14.15 0.40
CA ALA A 93 -15.98 -14.47 -0.42
C ALA A 93 -17.23 -14.62 0.45
N GLN A 94 -18.38 -14.13 -0.02
CA GLN A 94 -19.65 -14.28 0.70
C GLN A 94 -20.07 -15.77 0.82
N ASP A 95 -19.66 -16.59 -0.14
CA ASP A 95 -19.90 -18.04 -0.17
C ASP A 95 -18.79 -18.87 0.50
N ALA A 96 -17.83 -18.21 1.15
CA ALA A 96 -16.65 -18.80 1.77
C ALA A 96 -15.73 -19.60 0.82
N SER A 97 -15.86 -19.45 -0.50
CA SER A 97 -15.01 -20.13 -1.50
C SER A 97 -13.53 -19.74 -1.44
N TRP A 98 -13.24 -18.56 -0.87
CA TRP A 98 -11.88 -18.09 -0.59
C TRP A 98 -11.85 -17.11 0.58
N THR A 99 -10.67 -16.99 1.18
CA THR A 99 -10.35 -15.95 2.17
C THR A 99 -9.18 -15.11 1.69
N ALA A 100 -9.20 -13.81 1.94
CA ALA A 100 -8.07 -12.94 1.68
C ALA A 100 -7.75 -12.08 2.90
N LYS A 101 -6.47 -11.78 3.09
CA LYS A 101 -6.03 -10.72 4.00
C LYS A 101 -5.16 -9.72 3.27
N PHE A 102 -5.38 -8.45 3.56
CA PHE A 102 -4.51 -7.36 3.15
C PHE A 102 -3.75 -6.88 4.38
N VAL A 103 -2.43 -6.87 4.29
CA VAL A 103 -1.52 -6.58 5.41
C VAL A 103 -0.76 -5.30 5.08
N PHE A 104 -1.05 -4.24 5.83
CA PHE A 104 -0.47 -2.93 5.65
C PHE A 104 0.77 -2.80 6.52
N VAL A 105 1.92 -2.58 5.89
CA VAL A 105 3.22 -2.46 6.54
C VAL A 105 3.69 -1.02 6.43
N ALA A 106 3.88 -0.36 7.58
CA ALA A 106 4.50 0.96 7.67
C ALA A 106 6.02 0.84 7.79
N ALA A 107 6.75 0.90 6.66
CA ALA A 107 8.21 0.78 6.68
C ALA A 107 8.90 1.99 7.32
N ASN A 108 8.29 3.17 7.17
CA ASN A 108 8.75 4.44 7.71
C ASN A 108 8.17 4.74 9.11
N ALA A 109 7.49 3.79 9.75
CA ALA A 109 7.04 3.88 11.15
C ALA A 109 7.27 2.55 11.90
N TRP A 110 8.41 1.93 11.62
CA TRP A 110 8.75 0.59 12.07
C TRP A 110 9.08 0.55 13.56
N SER A 111 8.54 -0.46 14.25
CA SER A 111 8.76 -0.71 15.67
C SER A 111 8.85 -2.21 15.99
N PRO A 112 9.41 -2.60 17.15
CA PRO A 112 9.37 -3.99 17.62
C PRO A 112 7.94 -4.55 17.76
N ALA A 113 6.96 -3.69 18.08
CA ALA A 113 5.57 -4.09 18.17
C ALA A 113 5.01 -4.49 16.79
N GLN A 114 5.36 -3.74 15.75
CA GLN A 114 5.00 -4.08 14.37
C GLN A 114 5.70 -5.34 13.88
N ASP A 115 6.97 -5.57 14.25
CA ASP A 115 7.69 -6.82 13.93
C ASP A 115 6.94 -8.05 14.47
N ALA A 116 6.64 -8.05 15.77
CA ALA A 116 5.92 -9.12 16.43
C ALA A 116 4.50 -9.31 15.87
N TRP A 117 3.82 -8.20 15.59
CA TRP A 117 2.49 -8.20 14.96
C TRP A 117 2.52 -8.81 13.56
N LEU A 118 3.49 -8.42 12.72
CA LEU A 118 3.58 -8.88 11.33
C LEU A 118 3.79 -10.39 11.28
N ARG A 119 4.66 -10.94 12.13
CA ARG A 119 4.84 -12.40 12.26
C ARG A 119 3.53 -13.10 12.59
N LYS A 120 2.78 -12.59 13.57
CA LYS A 120 1.49 -13.15 13.98
C LYS A 120 0.45 -13.09 12.85
N VAL A 121 0.37 -11.97 12.14
CA VAL A 121 -0.60 -11.78 11.05
C VAL A 121 -0.28 -12.67 9.86
N LEU A 122 0.99 -12.77 9.45
CA LEU A 122 1.38 -13.61 8.32
C LEU A 122 1.30 -15.10 8.64
N ALA A 123 1.42 -15.49 9.90
CA ALA A 123 1.22 -16.88 10.33
C ALA A 123 -0.23 -17.37 10.18
N LYS A 124 -1.23 -16.47 10.10
CA LYS A 124 -2.64 -16.86 9.87
C LYS A 124 -2.83 -17.24 8.40
N PRO A 125 -3.13 -18.49 8.03
CA PRO A 125 -3.32 -18.87 6.64
C PRO A 125 -4.60 -18.24 6.05
N THR A 126 -4.52 -17.87 4.77
CA THR A 126 -5.65 -17.40 3.94
C THR A 126 -5.43 -17.90 2.51
N THR A 127 -6.48 -17.95 1.69
CA THR A 127 -6.34 -18.29 0.27
C THR A 127 -5.44 -17.27 -0.44
N TYR A 128 -5.68 -15.98 -0.19
CA TYR A 128 -4.86 -14.90 -0.73
C TYR A 128 -4.26 -14.07 0.40
N THR A 129 -3.02 -13.65 0.23
CA THR A 129 -2.37 -12.69 1.14
C THR A 129 -1.74 -11.58 0.30
N PHE A 130 -2.24 -10.37 0.49
CA PHE A 130 -1.72 -9.17 -0.15
C PHE A 130 -0.95 -8.37 0.88
N ILE A 131 0.26 -7.95 0.52
CA ILE A 131 1.05 -7.03 1.34
C ILE A 131 0.98 -5.65 0.69
N VAL A 132 0.64 -4.62 1.45
CA VAL A 132 0.64 -3.24 0.98
C VAL A 132 1.67 -2.47 1.79
N ARG A 133 2.64 -1.86 1.11
CA ARG A 133 3.72 -1.08 1.74
C ARG A 133 4.07 0.08 0.84
N HIS A 134 4.57 1.18 1.37
CA HIS A 134 5.05 2.26 0.53
C HIS A 134 6.33 1.90 -0.23
N GLU A 135 7.36 1.53 0.51
CA GLU A 135 8.70 1.29 -0.01
C GLU A 135 8.80 -0.06 -0.78
N PRO A 136 9.50 -0.12 -1.93
CA PRO A 136 9.78 -1.38 -2.62
C PRO A 136 10.77 -2.25 -1.84
N SER A 137 10.79 -3.57 -2.09
CA SER A 137 11.70 -4.52 -1.41
C SER A 137 13.18 -4.19 -1.58
N GLN A 138 13.55 -3.50 -2.65
CA GLN A 138 14.92 -3.06 -2.91
C GLN A 138 15.32 -1.77 -2.18
N ALA A 139 14.36 -1.07 -1.54
CA ALA A 139 14.68 0.13 -0.78
C ALA A 139 15.56 -0.19 0.43
N ALA A 140 16.59 0.63 0.64
CA ALA A 140 17.60 0.40 1.68
C ALA A 140 17.56 1.41 2.83
N THR A 141 16.65 2.40 2.77
CA THR A 141 16.68 3.58 3.66
C THR A 141 15.61 3.54 4.74
N ALA A 142 14.39 3.11 4.41
CA ALA A 142 13.30 3.04 5.37
C ALA A 142 13.54 1.86 6.34
N PRO A 143 13.57 2.09 7.66
CA PRO A 143 14.04 1.08 8.61
C PRO A 143 13.25 -0.23 8.62
N GLY A 144 11.97 -0.18 8.24
CA GLY A 144 11.10 -1.36 8.22
C GLY A 144 11.21 -2.25 6.98
N VAL A 145 11.90 -1.83 5.90
CA VAL A 145 11.95 -2.63 4.65
C VAL A 145 12.65 -3.95 4.88
N LYS A 146 13.93 -3.91 5.28
CA LYS A 146 14.72 -5.13 5.53
C LYS A 146 14.07 -6.10 6.53
N PRO A 147 13.63 -5.69 7.73
CA PRO A 147 13.00 -6.62 8.67
C PRO A 147 11.64 -7.14 8.18
N SER A 148 10.82 -6.32 7.50
CA SER A 148 9.56 -6.82 6.93
C SER A 148 9.78 -7.83 5.81
N GLU A 149 10.75 -7.62 4.92
CA GLU A 149 11.13 -8.62 3.89
C GLU A 149 11.62 -9.93 4.52
N GLN A 150 12.45 -9.84 5.58
CA GLN A 150 12.90 -11.04 6.31
C GLN A 150 11.75 -11.83 6.92
N ILE A 151 10.71 -11.16 7.41
CA ILE A 151 9.50 -11.80 7.93
C ILE A 151 8.67 -12.37 6.78
N MET A 152 8.41 -11.58 5.74
CA MET A 152 7.62 -11.99 4.57
C MET A 152 8.21 -13.22 3.87
N ALA A 153 9.53 -13.37 3.83
CA ALA A 153 10.18 -14.54 3.27
C ALA A 153 9.85 -15.86 3.99
N GLN A 154 9.33 -15.79 5.23
CA GLN A 154 8.97 -16.96 6.04
C GLN A 154 7.53 -17.44 5.85
N TYR A 155 6.71 -16.68 5.11
CA TYR A 155 5.28 -16.96 4.95
C TYR A 155 4.84 -16.89 3.49
N PRO A 156 3.86 -17.70 3.06
CA PRO A 156 3.30 -17.57 1.73
C PRO A 156 2.53 -16.25 1.60
N TYR A 157 2.72 -15.56 0.47
CA TYR A 157 1.88 -14.43 0.08
C TYR A 157 1.70 -14.37 -1.43
N THR A 158 0.56 -13.84 -1.85
CA THR A 158 0.15 -13.75 -3.26
C THR A 158 0.88 -12.63 -3.97
N LEU A 159 0.78 -11.40 -3.44
CA LEU A 159 1.30 -10.21 -4.11
C LEU A 159 1.64 -9.12 -3.08
N ALA A 160 2.79 -8.48 -3.26
CA ALA A 160 3.14 -7.22 -2.61
C ALA A 160 2.86 -6.05 -3.56
N ILE A 161 2.11 -5.06 -3.09
CA ILE A 161 1.74 -3.83 -3.81
C ILE A 161 2.49 -2.69 -3.14
N VAL A 162 3.36 -2.04 -3.90
CA VAL A 162 4.24 -0.96 -3.41
C VAL A 162 4.08 0.34 -4.19
N GLY A 163 4.48 1.44 -3.58
CA GLY A 163 4.50 2.77 -4.18
C GLY A 163 5.92 3.32 -4.26
N HIS A 164 6.10 4.53 -3.71
CA HIS A 164 7.36 5.29 -3.60
C HIS A 164 8.02 5.68 -4.92
N THR A 165 8.36 4.69 -5.75
CA THR A 165 8.85 4.95 -7.10
C THR A 165 7.69 5.42 -7.96
N HIS A 166 7.79 6.64 -8.48
CA HIS A 166 6.78 7.31 -9.32
C HIS A 166 6.66 6.69 -10.73
N THR A 167 6.33 5.40 -10.77
CA THR A 167 6.19 4.58 -11.98
C THR A 167 5.25 3.40 -11.67
N TYR A 168 5.04 2.53 -12.66
CA TYR A 168 4.50 1.21 -12.41
C TYR A 168 5.41 0.14 -13.02
N GLY A 169 5.36 -1.07 -12.46
CA GLY A 169 6.22 -2.14 -12.93
C GLY A 169 6.10 -3.41 -12.10
N LYS A 170 6.37 -4.56 -12.72
CA LYS A 170 6.55 -5.82 -12.01
C LYS A 170 7.98 -5.84 -11.47
N THR A 171 8.15 -5.33 -10.25
CA THR A 171 9.46 -5.06 -9.62
C THR A 171 9.99 -6.22 -8.80
N GLY A 172 9.31 -7.37 -8.82
CA GLY A 172 9.79 -8.63 -8.29
C GLY A 172 8.90 -9.80 -8.70
N PRO A 173 9.25 -11.05 -8.34
CA PRO A 173 8.45 -12.23 -8.69
C PRO A 173 7.00 -12.12 -8.20
N ARG A 174 6.82 -11.51 -7.02
CA ARG A 174 5.55 -11.28 -6.32
C ARG A 174 5.37 -9.83 -5.87
N GLN A 175 6.00 -8.87 -6.57
CA GLN A 175 5.90 -7.45 -6.23
C GLN A 175 5.50 -6.65 -7.46
N VAL A 176 4.52 -5.77 -7.26
CA VAL A 176 4.14 -4.74 -8.23
C VAL A 176 4.32 -3.36 -7.62
N THR A 177 4.99 -2.49 -8.35
CA THR A 177 5.02 -1.06 -8.06
C THR A 177 3.87 -0.39 -8.79
N ILE A 178 3.07 0.38 -8.06
CA ILE A 178 2.01 1.28 -8.53
C ILE A 178 2.19 2.59 -7.77
N GLY A 179 3.15 3.40 -8.19
CA GLY A 179 3.44 4.72 -7.62
C GLY A 179 3.15 5.88 -8.58
N ASN A 180 2.52 5.61 -9.72
CA ASN A 180 2.17 6.57 -10.76
C ASN A 180 0.81 7.26 -10.53
N GLY A 181 0.41 7.49 -9.27
CA GLY A 181 -0.91 8.06 -8.94
C GLY A 181 -1.06 9.56 -9.20
N GLY A 182 0.03 10.28 -9.49
CA GLY A 182 0.01 11.73 -9.74
C GLY A 182 1.27 12.49 -9.34
N ALA A 183 2.16 11.89 -8.55
CA ALA A 183 3.45 12.49 -8.22
C ALA A 183 4.57 11.99 -9.15
N PRO A 184 5.56 12.84 -9.50
CA PRO A 184 5.53 14.30 -9.39
C PRO A 184 4.70 14.88 -10.56
N LEU A 185 3.93 15.95 -10.33
CA LEU A 185 3.02 16.48 -11.35
C LEU A 185 3.72 17.03 -12.61
N VAL A 186 4.95 17.52 -12.47
CA VAL A 186 5.66 18.25 -13.56
C VAL A 186 6.48 17.32 -14.45
N SER A 187 7.16 16.33 -13.86
CA SER A 187 8.04 15.41 -14.59
C SER A 187 7.51 13.97 -14.63
N GLY A 188 6.39 13.71 -13.98
CA GLY A 188 5.70 12.42 -14.04
C GLY A 188 5.06 12.21 -15.40
N SER A 189 4.98 10.94 -15.78
CA SER A 189 4.30 10.49 -16.99
C SER A 189 3.58 9.16 -16.69
N ASN A 190 2.70 8.75 -17.58
CA ASN A 190 1.93 7.50 -17.46
C ASN A 190 1.16 7.40 -16.14
N PHE A 191 0.48 8.48 -15.74
CA PHE A 191 -0.35 8.46 -14.54
C PHE A 191 -1.44 7.42 -14.66
N GLY A 192 -1.79 6.77 -13.56
CA GLY A 192 -2.73 5.68 -13.60
C GLY A 192 -2.95 5.02 -12.24
N PHE A 193 -3.58 3.86 -12.29
CA PHE A 193 -3.83 3.04 -11.11
C PHE A 193 -3.80 1.56 -11.47
N GLY A 194 -3.46 0.72 -10.48
CA GLY A 194 -3.52 -0.72 -10.63
C GLY A 194 -4.96 -1.23 -10.55
N LEU A 195 -5.30 -2.19 -11.39
CA LEU A 195 -6.55 -2.96 -11.28
C LEU A 195 -6.20 -4.42 -11.01
N VAL A 196 -6.72 -4.95 -9.90
CA VAL A 196 -6.47 -6.33 -9.45
C VAL A 196 -7.78 -7.11 -9.49
N ASN A 197 -7.84 -8.16 -10.30
CA ASN A 197 -9.04 -8.97 -10.49
C ASN A 197 -8.77 -10.44 -10.19
N GLN A 198 -9.72 -11.10 -9.52
CA GLN A 198 -9.73 -12.56 -9.44
C GLN A 198 -10.34 -13.13 -10.73
N ARG A 199 -9.59 -13.99 -11.43
CA ARG A 199 -10.04 -14.73 -12.61
C ARG A 199 -10.89 -15.95 -12.22
N PRO A 200 -11.69 -16.52 -13.16
CA PRO A 200 -12.47 -17.74 -12.90
C PRO A 200 -11.64 -18.96 -12.48
N ASP A 201 -10.37 -19.04 -12.88
CA ASP A 201 -9.40 -20.06 -12.48
C ASP A 201 -8.74 -19.78 -11.12
N LYS A 202 -9.21 -18.75 -10.39
CA LYS A 202 -8.72 -18.31 -9.08
C LYS A 202 -7.36 -17.62 -9.12
N ALA A 203 -6.77 -17.40 -10.29
CA ALA A 203 -5.59 -16.56 -10.40
C ALA A 203 -5.94 -15.08 -10.15
N ILE A 204 -4.98 -14.32 -9.66
CA ILE A 204 -5.07 -12.86 -9.51
C ILE A 204 -4.39 -12.22 -10.71
N GLU A 205 -5.17 -11.56 -11.56
CA GLU A 205 -4.69 -10.75 -12.66
C GLU A 205 -4.45 -9.31 -12.19
N VAL A 206 -3.33 -8.73 -12.64
CA VAL A 206 -2.94 -7.36 -12.35
C VAL A 206 -2.76 -6.61 -13.65
N ASP A 207 -3.46 -5.48 -13.76
CA ASP A 207 -3.38 -4.51 -14.84
C ASP A 207 -2.98 -3.13 -14.30
N VAL A 208 -2.56 -2.24 -15.19
CA VAL A 208 -2.46 -0.81 -14.93
C VAL A 208 -3.37 -0.09 -15.91
N ILE A 209 -4.24 0.78 -15.40
CA ILE A 209 -5.12 1.64 -16.18
C ILE A 209 -4.45 3.00 -16.31
N ASP A 210 -4.21 3.43 -17.54
CA ASP A 210 -3.73 4.78 -17.84
C ASP A 210 -4.85 5.81 -17.58
N LEU A 211 -4.54 6.86 -16.83
CA LEU A 211 -5.49 7.87 -16.39
C LEU A 211 -6.04 8.68 -17.56
N ALA A 212 -5.21 8.98 -18.57
CA ALA A 212 -5.59 9.85 -19.67
C ALA A 212 -6.53 9.15 -20.67
N SER A 213 -6.23 7.90 -21.00
CA SER A 213 -6.99 7.12 -21.98
C SER A 213 -8.08 6.25 -21.35
N GLY A 214 -7.99 5.96 -20.05
CA GLY A 214 -8.86 5.02 -19.35
C GLY A 214 -8.69 3.56 -19.80
N LYS A 215 -7.61 3.25 -20.53
CA LYS A 215 -7.35 1.91 -21.08
C LYS A 215 -6.33 1.17 -20.23
N ALA A 216 -6.48 -0.15 -20.17
CA ALA A 216 -5.46 -1.02 -19.59
C ALA A 216 -4.23 -1.10 -20.49
N ASP A 217 -3.04 -1.08 -19.89
CA ASP A 217 -1.81 -1.49 -20.56
C ASP A 217 -1.74 -3.01 -20.62
N THR A 218 -2.19 -3.56 -21.75
CA THR A 218 -2.20 -5.01 -21.96
C THR A 218 -0.80 -5.61 -22.08
N ALA A 219 0.23 -4.81 -22.35
CA ALA A 219 1.61 -5.31 -22.38
C ALA A 219 2.17 -5.53 -20.96
N PHE A 220 1.60 -4.84 -19.96
CA PHE A 220 1.97 -4.98 -18.57
C PHE A 220 1.30 -6.16 -17.86
N ARG A 221 0.11 -6.56 -18.32
CA ARG A 221 -0.75 -7.56 -17.67
C ARG A 221 0.00 -8.83 -17.27
N PHE A 222 -0.18 -9.25 -16.02
CA PHE A 222 0.30 -10.55 -15.54
C PHE A 222 -0.68 -11.16 -14.54
N ALA A 223 -0.56 -12.47 -14.31
CA ALA A 223 -1.36 -13.18 -13.35
C ALA A 223 -0.51 -13.99 -12.36
N LEU A 224 -1.02 -14.17 -11.15
CA LEU A 224 -0.40 -14.95 -10.08
C LEU A 224 -1.42 -15.95 -9.51
N ASN A 225 -0.97 -17.16 -9.22
CA ASN A 225 -1.72 -18.12 -8.42
C ASN A 225 -1.87 -17.61 -6.98
N PRO A 226 -2.77 -18.19 -6.17
CA PRO A 226 -2.96 -17.80 -4.77
C PRO A 226 -1.67 -17.78 -3.92
N ASP A 227 -0.71 -18.67 -4.21
CA ASP A 227 0.59 -18.77 -3.54
C ASP A 227 1.64 -17.75 -4.04
N GLY A 228 1.29 -16.95 -5.04
CA GLY A 228 2.15 -15.96 -5.68
C GLY A 228 3.06 -16.54 -6.77
N SER A 229 2.93 -17.81 -7.14
CA SER A 229 3.59 -18.34 -8.35
C SER A 229 2.95 -17.75 -9.62
N PRO A 230 3.69 -17.61 -10.74
CA PRO A 230 3.10 -17.14 -12.00
C PRO A 230 1.93 -18.01 -12.45
N ALA A 231 0.84 -17.37 -12.91
CA ALA A 231 -0.28 -18.04 -13.55
C ALA A 231 -0.26 -17.79 -15.08
N PRO A 232 -0.68 -18.76 -15.91
CA PRO A 232 -0.77 -18.59 -17.36
C PRO A 232 -1.77 -17.52 -17.83
#